data_AF-A0A821WVI3-F1
#
_entry.id   AF-A0A821WVI3-F1
#
_cell.length_a   1.000
_cell.length_b   1.000
_cell.length_c   1.000
_cell.angle_alpha   90.00
_cell.angle_beta   90.00
_cell.angle_gamma   90.00
#
_symmetry.space_group_name_H-M   'P 1'
#
loop_
_entity.id
_entity.type
_entity.pdbx_description
1 polymer ?
#
loop_
_entity_poly.entity_id
_entity_poly.type
_entity_poly.pdbx_seq_one_letter_code
_entity_poly.pdbx_strand_id
1 'polypeptide(L)'
;VLFSDGSVTVVSFSGVPVADVSFTGVAVAVVSFAGIVVVVLFLVSRMFALLMIVIPVTFVSFSDVKVITVSFPAIAVTAVSFNDAAVVVLSFTGVPVAVVSFTSIAVAVVSFNDVPVAVVSFTSIGVAVVPFSDASVIIVSFSGVPVAVV
;
A
#
# COMPACT_ATOMS: atom_id res chain seq x y z
N VAL A 1 10.18 -11.60 -10.10
CA VAL A 1 9.04 -12.35 -10.63
C VAL A 1 8.12 -11.38 -11.34
N LEU A 2 7.81 -11.64 -12.62
CA LEU A 2 6.98 -10.76 -13.45
C LEU A 2 5.70 -11.50 -13.83
N PHE A 3 4.55 -10.87 -13.59
CA PHE A 3 3.25 -11.32 -14.08
C PHE A 3 2.74 -10.27 -15.06
N SER A 4 2.52 -10.69 -16.30
CA SER A 4 2.05 -9.83 -17.37
C SER A 4 0.87 -10.47 -18.08
N ASP A 5 -0.16 -9.67 -18.33
CA ASP A 5 -1.35 -10.01 -19.10
C ASP A 5 -2.21 -11.15 -18.51
N GLY A 6 -3.52 -11.09 -18.77
CA GLY A 6 -4.47 -12.14 -18.36
C GLY A 6 -5.01 -11.99 -16.94
N SER A 7 -5.42 -13.12 -16.35
CA SER A 7 -6.07 -13.14 -15.03
C SER A 7 -5.57 -14.29 -14.17
N VAL A 8 -5.26 -13.99 -12.92
CA VAL A 8 -4.89 -14.96 -11.89
C VAL A 8 -5.80 -14.75 -10.68
N THR A 9 -6.29 -15.83 -10.08
CA THR A 9 -7.13 -15.69 -8.89
C THR A 9 -6.30 -15.42 -7.65
N VAL A 10 -5.27 -16.22 -7.38
CA VAL A 10 -4.46 -16.10 -6.18
C VAL A 10 -2.97 -16.24 -6.52
N VAL A 11 -2.15 -15.36 -5.96
CA VAL A 11 -0.69 -15.46 -5.97
C VAL A 11 -0.19 -15.37 -4.54
N SER A 12 0.60 -16.36 -4.11
CA SER A 12 1.12 -16.43 -2.75
C SER A 12 2.62 -16.68 -2.75
N PHE A 13 3.35 -15.92 -1.94
CA PHE A 13 4.78 -16.08 -1.74
C PHE A 13 5.11 -16.40 -0.28
N SER A 14 5.94 -17.41 -0.06
CA SER A 14 6.36 -17.83 1.27
C SER A 14 7.77 -18.41 1.29
N GLY A 15 8.53 -18.10 2.36
CA GLY A 15 9.73 -18.83 2.77
C GLY A 15 11.04 -18.51 2.02
N VAL A 16 10.99 -17.92 0.82
CA VAL A 16 12.21 -17.60 0.04
C VAL A 16 12.23 -16.12 -0.32
N PRO A 17 13.26 -15.35 0.05
CA PRO A 17 13.40 -13.94 -0.33
C PRO A 17 13.24 -13.73 -1.84
N VAL A 18 12.52 -12.69 -2.22
CA VAL A 18 12.38 -12.27 -3.62
C VAL A 18 12.83 -10.83 -3.74
N ALA A 19 13.76 -10.57 -4.66
CA ALA A 19 14.23 -9.20 -4.89
C ALA A 19 13.10 -8.33 -5.42
N ASP A 20 12.55 -8.71 -6.58
CA ASP A 20 11.54 -7.90 -7.27
C ASP A 20 10.30 -8.72 -7.61
N VAL A 21 9.11 -8.17 -7.35
CA VAL A 21 7.83 -8.70 -7.83
C VAL A 21 7.09 -7.59 -8.56
N SER A 22 6.67 -7.85 -9.80
CA SER A 22 5.86 -6.91 -10.57
C SER A 22 4.62 -7.58 -11.16
N PHE A 23 3.50 -6.87 -11.07
CA PHE A 23 2.24 -7.21 -11.71
C PHE A 23 1.88 -6.10 -12.70
N THR A 24 1.84 -6.40 -13.99
CA THR A 24 1.55 -5.41 -15.04
C THR A 24 0.45 -5.93 -15.97
N GLY A 25 -0.66 -5.21 -16.06
CA GLY A 25 -1.77 -5.56 -16.95
C GLY A 25 -2.49 -6.87 -16.61
N VAL A 26 -2.21 -7.46 -15.44
CA VAL A 26 -2.83 -8.71 -14.97
C VAL A 26 -3.94 -8.40 -13.98
N ALA A 27 -5.09 -9.05 -14.13
CA ALA A 27 -6.14 -9.01 -13.12
C ALA A 27 -5.84 -10.05 -12.04
N VAL A 28 -5.62 -9.63 -10.79
CA VAL A 28 -5.36 -10.55 -9.68
C VAL A 28 -6.41 -10.40 -8.58
N ALA A 29 -7.05 -11.48 -8.13
CA ALA A 29 -7.98 -11.32 -7.01
C ALA A 29 -7.21 -11.11 -5.70
N VAL A 30 -6.28 -12.00 -5.36
CA VAL A 30 -5.54 -11.92 -4.09
C VAL A 30 -4.04 -12.10 -4.32
N VAL A 31 -3.25 -11.19 -3.76
CA VAL A 31 -1.80 -11.37 -3.61
C VAL A 31 -1.46 -11.43 -2.12
N SER A 32 -0.72 -12.46 -1.72
CA SER A 32 -0.26 -12.62 -0.33
C SER A 32 1.23 -12.89 -0.21
N PHE A 33 1.86 -12.24 0.78
CA PHE A 33 3.25 -12.46 1.16
C PHE A 33 3.33 -12.82 2.64
N ALA A 34 3.99 -13.93 2.97
CA ALA A 34 4.16 -14.39 4.35
C ALA A 34 5.59 -14.88 4.63
N GLY A 35 6.27 -14.28 5.61
CA GLY A 35 7.58 -14.73 6.08
C GLY A 35 8.67 -14.72 5.00
N ILE A 36 8.65 -13.70 4.14
CA ILE A 36 9.51 -13.51 2.97
C ILE A 36 10.03 -12.07 2.87
N VAL A 37 11.34 -11.87 2.72
CA VAL A 37 11.84 -10.52 2.40
C VAL A 37 11.50 -10.18 0.94
N VAL A 38 10.85 -9.05 0.72
CA VAL A 38 10.60 -8.48 -0.61
C VAL A 38 11.34 -7.16 -0.69
N VAL A 39 12.25 -6.99 -1.65
CA VAL A 39 12.98 -5.71 -1.76
C VAL A 39 12.06 -4.69 -2.44
N VAL A 40 11.51 -5.04 -3.59
CA VAL A 40 10.65 -4.15 -4.38
C VAL A 40 9.39 -4.86 -4.86
N LEU A 41 8.26 -4.20 -4.66
CA LEU A 41 6.95 -4.64 -5.14
C LEU A 41 6.30 -3.55 -6.00
N PHE A 42 6.03 -3.87 -7.26
CA PHE A 42 5.36 -3.00 -8.24
C PHE A 42 4.00 -3.55 -8.64
N LEU A 43 2.98 -2.71 -8.59
CA LEU A 43 1.63 -3.05 -9.04
C LEU A 43 1.14 -2.02 -10.05
N VAL A 44 0.90 -2.48 -11.27
CA VAL A 44 0.25 -1.75 -12.38
C VAL A 44 -0.86 -2.62 -12.94
N SER A 45 -1.87 -2.87 -12.12
CA SER A 45 -2.80 -3.98 -12.30
C SER A 45 -4.15 -3.70 -11.63
N ARG A 46 -5.16 -4.48 -12.00
CA ARG A 46 -6.44 -4.50 -11.26
C ARG A 46 -6.38 -5.58 -10.21
N MET A 47 -6.59 -5.22 -8.96
CA MET A 47 -6.52 -6.15 -7.84
C MET A 47 -7.77 -6.10 -6.98
N PHE A 48 -8.16 -7.21 -6.36
CA PHE A 48 -9.20 -7.18 -5.33
C PHE A 48 -8.57 -6.93 -3.95
N ALA A 49 -7.56 -7.71 -3.57
CA ALA A 49 -6.89 -7.57 -2.28
C ALA A 49 -5.37 -7.82 -2.34
N LEU A 50 -4.61 -7.01 -1.60
CA LEU A 50 -3.20 -7.24 -1.28
C LEU A 50 -3.05 -7.40 0.24
N LEU A 51 -2.41 -8.50 0.65
CA LEU A 51 -2.12 -8.80 2.04
C LEU A 51 -0.64 -9.13 2.24
N MET A 52 0.03 -8.38 3.11
CA MET A 52 1.44 -8.60 3.41
C MET A 52 1.56 -8.92 4.90
N ILE A 53 2.29 -9.97 5.31
CA ILE A 53 2.34 -10.42 6.70
C ILE A 53 3.78 -10.70 7.12
N VAL A 54 4.26 -9.99 8.14
CA VAL A 54 5.50 -10.29 8.92
C VAL A 54 6.77 -10.32 8.05
N ILE A 55 7.11 -9.18 7.45
CA ILE A 55 8.25 -9.06 6.53
C ILE A 55 8.85 -7.63 6.56
N PRO A 56 10.16 -7.45 6.34
CA PRO A 56 10.69 -6.16 5.92
C PRO A 56 10.52 -6.00 4.40
N VAL A 57 10.04 -4.82 3.99
CA VAL A 57 9.92 -4.44 2.59
C VAL A 57 10.61 -3.10 2.39
N THR A 58 11.48 -2.98 1.39
CA THR A 58 12.15 -1.70 1.15
C THR A 58 11.20 -0.74 0.45
N PHE A 59 10.56 -1.19 -0.64
CA PHE A 59 9.69 -0.33 -1.44
C PHE A 59 8.45 -1.07 -1.95
N VAL A 60 7.29 -0.43 -1.79
CA VAL A 60 6.03 -0.85 -2.42
C VAL A 60 5.48 0.31 -3.22
N SER A 61 5.12 0.07 -4.47
CA SER A 61 4.44 1.08 -5.28
C SER A 61 3.25 0.53 -6.06
N PHE A 62 2.24 1.39 -6.13
CA PHE A 62 1.01 1.17 -6.86
C PHE A 62 0.85 2.30 -7.88
N SER A 63 0.72 1.96 -9.16
CA SER A 63 0.43 2.91 -10.26
C SER A 63 -0.77 2.42 -11.05
N ASP A 64 -1.72 3.30 -11.37
CA ASP A 64 -2.85 2.98 -12.24
C ASP A 64 -3.68 1.77 -11.77
N VAL A 65 -3.73 1.56 -10.44
CA VAL A 65 -4.40 0.41 -9.85
C VAL A 65 -5.82 0.73 -9.39
N LYS A 66 -6.68 -0.28 -9.46
CA LYS A 66 -7.93 -0.31 -8.70
C LYS A 66 -7.85 -1.47 -7.72
N VAL A 67 -7.93 -1.16 -6.43
CA VAL A 67 -7.82 -2.15 -5.34
C VAL A 67 -8.96 -1.94 -4.35
N ILE A 68 -9.57 -3.03 -3.87
CA ILE A 68 -10.58 -2.90 -2.82
C ILE A 68 -9.88 -2.76 -1.47
N THR A 69 -8.99 -3.69 -1.15
CA THR A 69 -8.33 -3.70 0.16
C THR A 69 -6.83 -3.86 0.04
N VAL A 70 -6.08 -3.00 0.74
CA VAL A 70 -4.64 -3.15 0.95
C VAL A 70 -4.37 -3.15 2.45
N SER A 71 -3.70 -4.19 2.95
CA SER A 71 -3.41 -4.34 4.37
C SER A 71 -1.95 -4.67 4.63
N PHE A 72 -1.35 -3.91 5.54
CA PHE A 72 0.04 -4.06 6.00
C PHE A 72 0.09 -4.34 7.52
N PRO A 73 -0.23 -5.56 7.98
CA PRO A 73 -0.07 -5.98 9.37
C PRO A 73 1.36 -6.42 9.69
N ALA A 74 1.93 -5.80 10.73
CA ALA A 74 3.22 -6.13 11.32
C ALA A 74 4.40 -6.13 10.33
N ILE A 75 4.56 -5.04 9.56
CA ILE A 75 5.55 -4.93 8.47
C ILE A 75 6.41 -3.69 8.65
N ALA A 76 7.73 -3.85 8.53
CA ALA A 76 8.63 -2.71 8.43
C ALA A 76 8.75 -2.32 6.96
N VAL A 77 8.20 -1.16 6.59
CA VAL A 77 8.29 -0.65 5.21
C VAL A 77 9.07 0.65 5.17
N THR A 78 10.11 0.74 4.35
CA THR A 78 10.83 2.02 4.20
C THR A 78 9.97 3.03 3.45
N ALA A 79 9.41 2.66 2.31
CA ALA A 79 8.54 3.56 1.55
C ALA A 79 7.37 2.85 0.88
N VAL A 80 6.20 3.47 0.96
CA VAL A 80 4.99 3.08 0.23
C VAL A 80 4.54 4.27 -0.62
N SER A 81 4.36 4.05 -1.92
CA SER A 81 3.81 5.07 -2.81
C SER A 81 2.59 4.58 -3.56
N PHE A 82 1.62 5.47 -3.70
CA PHE A 82 0.47 5.25 -4.55
C PHE A 82 0.40 6.42 -5.55
N ASN A 83 0.17 6.10 -6.83
CA ASN A 83 0.04 7.06 -7.91
C ASN A 83 -1.15 6.65 -8.79
N ASP A 84 -2.02 7.59 -9.15
CA ASP A 84 -3.18 7.36 -10.01
C ASP A 84 -4.00 6.11 -9.61
N ALA A 85 -4.18 5.93 -8.30
CA ALA A 85 -4.80 4.75 -7.72
C ALA A 85 -6.21 5.02 -7.19
N ALA A 86 -7.07 4.00 -7.22
CA ALA A 86 -8.33 3.98 -6.48
C ALA A 86 -8.29 2.83 -5.46
N VAL A 87 -8.39 3.17 -4.17
CA VAL A 87 -8.35 2.21 -3.07
C VAL A 87 -9.60 2.39 -2.21
N VAL A 88 -10.33 1.32 -1.89
CA VAL A 88 -11.49 1.47 -0.99
C VAL A 88 -11.01 1.52 0.47
N VAL A 89 -10.21 0.54 0.89
CA VAL A 89 -9.69 0.43 2.25
C VAL A 89 -8.18 0.24 2.21
N LEU A 90 -7.47 1.09 2.94
CA LEU A 90 -6.04 0.99 3.17
C LEU A 90 -5.76 0.96 4.68
N SER A 91 -5.05 -0.06 5.13
CA SER A 91 -4.76 -0.25 6.56
C SER A 91 -3.30 -0.56 6.85
N PHE A 92 -2.74 0.15 7.81
CA PHE A 92 -1.40 -0.09 8.38
C PHE A 92 -1.53 -0.45 9.86
N THR A 93 -0.85 -1.51 10.30
CA THR A 93 -0.95 -1.96 11.70
C THR A 93 0.38 -2.47 12.25
N GLY A 94 0.83 -1.93 13.40
CA GLY A 94 1.75 -2.60 14.32
C GLY A 94 3.26 -2.53 14.09
N VAL A 95 3.81 -1.79 13.09
CA VAL A 95 5.27 -1.62 12.86
C VAL A 95 5.56 -0.30 12.10
N PRO A 96 6.74 0.35 12.26
CA PRO A 96 7.10 1.61 11.57
C PRO A 96 7.04 1.60 10.05
N VAL A 97 6.58 2.73 9.50
CA VAL A 97 6.72 3.10 8.09
C VAL A 97 7.49 4.41 7.98
N ALA A 98 8.59 4.46 7.22
CA ALA A 98 9.35 5.71 7.16
C ALA A 98 8.63 6.77 6.30
N VAL A 99 8.19 6.40 5.10
CA VAL A 99 7.52 7.34 4.18
C VAL A 99 6.28 6.72 3.55
N VAL A 100 5.18 7.46 3.56
CA VAL A 100 3.96 7.14 2.80
C VAL A 100 3.61 8.32 1.91
N SER A 101 3.47 8.09 0.61
CA SER A 101 3.15 9.12 -0.38
C SER A 101 1.93 8.73 -1.20
N PHE A 102 1.02 9.68 -1.36
CA PHE A 102 -0.17 9.53 -2.17
C PHE A 102 -0.26 10.67 -3.19
N THR A 103 -0.38 10.33 -4.47
CA THR A 103 -0.51 11.29 -5.57
C THR A 103 -1.68 10.91 -6.47
N SER A 104 -2.63 11.84 -6.69
CA SER A 104 -3.78 11.64 -7.60
C SER A 104 -4.65 10.43 -7.21
N ILE A 105 -5.12 10.38 -5.96
CA ILE A 105 -5.77 9.17 -5.41
C ILE A 105 -7.20 9.44 -4.97
N ALA A 106 -8.05 8.46 -5.20
CA ALA A 106 -9.33 8.35 -4.50
C ALA A 106 -9.24 7.24 -3.44
N VAL A 107 -9.33 7.61 -2.16
CA VAL A 107 -9.39 6.63 -1.05
C VAL A 107 -10.62 6.85 -0.19
N ALA A 108 -11.40 5.80 0.04
CA ALA A 108 -12.55 5.93 0.95
C ALA A 108 -12.08 5.94 2.41
N VAL A 109 -11.24 4.98 2.82
CA VAL A 109 -10.74 4.89 4.21
C VAL A 109 -9.24 4.58 4.24
N VAL A 110 -8.48 5.37 5.00
CA VAL A 110 -7.07 5.10 5.35
C VAL A 110 -6.91 5.01 6.86
N SER A 111 -6.58 3.84 7.40
CA SER A 111 -6.43 3.63 8.84
C SER A 111 -4.98 3.35 9.25
N PHE A 112 -4.52 4.03 10.30
CA PHE A 112 -3.23 3.76 10.95
C PHE A 112 -3.48 3.31 12.41
N ASN A 113 -2.98 2.13 12.78
CA ASN A 113 -3.13 1.59 14.14
C ASN A 113 -1.79 1.09 14.70
N ASP A 114 -1.31 1.64 15.82
CA ASP A 114 -0.01 1.28 16.42
C ASP A 114 1.17 1.47 15.43
N VAL A 115 1.12 2.53 14.60
CA VAL A 115 2.11 2.77 13.54
C VAL A 115 2.86 4.09 13.79
N PRO A 116 4.18 4.06 14.02
CA PRO A 116 5.02 5.24 13.85
C PRO A 116 5.26 5.49 12.36
N VAL A 117 4.87 6.67 11.87
CA VAL A 117 5.13 7.13 10.50
C VAL A 117 5.98 8.40 10.53
N ALA A 118 7.15 8.39 9.87
CA ALA A 118 7.99 9.59 9.86
C ALA A 118 7.43 10.67 8.92
N VAL A 119 7.03 10.30 7.71
CA VAL A 119 6.48 11.25 6.73
C VAL A 119 5.26 10.69 6.04
N VAL A 120 4.18 11.47 6.00
CA VAL A 120 3.02 11.25 5.15
C VAL A 120 2.82 12.44 4.22
N SER A 121 2.68 12.18 2.92
CA SER A 121 2.51 13.21 1.91
C SER A 121 1.30 12.95 1.04
N PHE A 122 0.49 13.98 0.82
CA PHE A 122 -0.75 13.91 0.06
C PHE A 122 -0.77 14.97 -1.05
N THR A 123 -0.91 14.55 -2.31
CA THR A 123 -1.00 15.44 -3.48
C THR A 123 -2.24 15.11 -4.32
N SER A 124 -3.12 16.09 -4.54
CA SER A 124 -4.31 15.96 -5.41
C SER A 124 -5.22 14.77 -5.04
N ILE A 125 -5.80 14.76 -3.84
CA ILE A 125 -6.49 13.58 -3.30
C ILE A 125 -7.96 13.85 -2.98
N GLY A 126 -8.81 12.87 -3.22
CA GLY A 126 -10.11 12.74 -2.56
C GLY A 126 -10.05 11.67 -1.47
N VAL A 127 -9.91 12.06 -0.20
CA VAL A 127 -10.03 11.14 0.94
C VAL A 127 -11.34 11.40 1.67
N ALA A 128 -12.09 10.34 1.99
CA ALA A 128 -13.32 10.49 2.77
C ALA A 128 -13.05 10.45 4.28
N VAL A 129 -12.21 9.52 4.77
CA VAL A 129 -11.93 9.36 6.22
C VAL A 129 -10.50 8.88 6.47
N VAL A 130 -9.82 9.44 7.49
CA VAL A 130 -8.48 9.00 7.95
C VAL A 130 -8.43 8.84 9.47
N PRO A 131 -8.79 7.67 10.03
CA PRO A 131 -8.61 7.40 11.46
C PRO A 131 -7.14 7.10 11.82
N PHE A 132 -6.71 7.65 12.95
CA PHE A 132 -5.46 7.32 13.63
C PHE A 132 -5.78 6.78 15.04
N SER A 133 -5.25 5.60 15.38
CA SER A 133 -5.28 5.02 16.73
C SER A 133 -3.87 4.67 17.15
N ASP A 134 -3.40 5.20 18.28
CA ASP A 134 -2.06 4.90 18.82
C ASP A 134 -0.91 5.05 17.79
N ALA A 135 -1.13 5.91 16.79
CA ALA A 135 -0.21 6.18 15.71
C ALA A 135 0.52 7.51 15.99
N SER A 136 1.82 7.54 15.72
CA SER A 136 2.62 8.76 15.80
C SER A 136 3.07 9.17 14.41
N VAL A 137 2.70 10.36 13.96
CA VAL A 137 3.13 10.90 12.67
C VAL A 137 3.98 12.14 12.90
N ILE A 138 5.21 12.16 12.38
CA ILE A 138 6.12 13.29 12.60
C ILE A 138 5.81 14.43 11.62
N ILE A 139 5.65 14.12 10.34
CA ILE A 139 5.39 15.12 9.29
C ILE A 139 4.19 14.70 8.45
N VAL A 140 3.24 15.62 8.27
CA VAL A 140 2.15 15.50 7.31
C VAL A 140 2.19 16.68 6.35
N SER A 141 2.16 16.40 5.05
CA SER A 141 2.12 17.43 3.99
C SER A 141 0.93 17.24 3.05
N PHE A 142 0.32 18.35 2.65
CA PHE A 142 -0.81 18.38 1.71
C PHE A 142 -0.53 19.37 0.58
N SER A 143 -0.82 18.98 -0.66
CA SER A 143 -0.72 19.83 -1.85
C SER A 143 -1.91 19.60 -2.78
N GLY A 144 -2.63 20.66 -3.14
CA GLY A 144 -3.75 20.56 -4.10
C GLY A 144 -4.93 19.70 -3.61
N VAL A 145 -5.18 19.63 -2.30
CA VAL A 145 -6.22 18.77 -1.71
C VAL A 145 -7.42 19.60 -1.23
N PRO A 146 -8.65 19.36 -1.72
CA PRO A 146 -9.87 19.86 -1.08
C PRO A 146 -10.18 18.97 0.13
N VAL A 147 -9.58 19.25 1.30
CA VAL A 147 -9.74 18.38 2.48
C VAL A 147 -10.98 18.76 3.27
N ALA A 148 -11.87 17.79 3.52
CA ALA A 148 -12.70 17.79 4.72
C ALA A 148 -11.98 16.95 5.77
N VAL A 149 -11.21 17.60 6.65
CA VAL A 149 -10.58 16.93 7.79
C VAL A 149 -11.66 16.81 8.87
N VAL A 150 -11.99 15.59 9.30
CA VAL A 150 -12.74 15.33 10.54
C VAL A 150 -11.85 14.56 11.49
#